data_AF-A0A1B0FBX7-F1
#
_entry.id   AF-A0A1B0FBX7-F1
#
_cell.length_a   1.000
_cell.length_b   1.000
_cell.length_c   1.000
_cell.angle_alpha   90.00
_cell.angle_beta   90.00
_cell.angle_gamma   90.00
#
_symmetry.space_group_name_H-M   'P 1'
#
loop_
_entity.id
_entity.type
_entity.pdbx_description
1 polymer ?
#
loop_
_entity_poly.entity_id
_entity_poly.type
_entity_poly.pdbx_seq_one_letter_code
_entity_poly.pdbx_strand_id
1 'polypeptide(L)'
;MEEQPSLETMQYPVHTNTFAIPKDSLLKQVYDVYKPTPHIFKLKSESGRTVFAEAFIEDSNLGTLVDLSVRALARAFGPDPLPMIASDPSHVKTHYDSLDVEMPLKDCYHISNDRFWKRVVLAKSPVQ
;
A
#
# COMPACT_ATOMS: atom_id res chain seq x y z
N MET A 1 -18.54 -42.53 -8.43
CA MET A 1 -18.65 -41.20 -9.04
C MET A 1 -18.75 -40.24 -7.88
N GLU A 2 -17.63 -39.61 -7.51
CA GLU A 2 -17.63 -38.59 -6.47
C GLU A 2 -18.09 -37.27 -7.12
N GLU A 3 -19.26 -36.79 -6.72
CA GLU A 3 -19.78 -35.49 -7.14
C GLU A 3 -18.86 -34.39 -6.59
N GLN A 4 -18.20 -33.67 -7.49
CA GLN A 4 -17.49 -32.44 -7.16
C GLN A 4 -18.53 -31.38 -6.74
N PRO A 5 -18.45 -30.80 -5.53
CA PRO A 5 -19.36 -29.74 -5.17
C PRO A 5 -19.03 -28.51 -6.04
N SER A 6 -20.04 -28.05 -6.76
CA SER A 6 -20.03 -26.85 -7.57
C SER A 6 -19.44 -25.67 -6.79
N LEU A 7 -18.48 -24.96 -7.38
CA LEU A 7 -17.98 -23.67 -6.92
C LEU A 7 -19.16 -22.71 -6.74
N GLU A 8 -19.73 -22.66 -5.54
CA GLU A 8 -20.60 -21.57 -5.12
C GLU A 8 -19.80 -20.29 -5.29
N THR A 9 -20.28 -19.42 -6.17
CA THR A 9 -19.75 -18.08 -6.40
C THR A 9 -19.78 -17.31 -5.08
N MET A 10 -18.69 -17.36 -4.33
CA MET A 10 -18.50 -16.58 -3.10
C MET A 10 -18.62 -15.10 -3.46
N GLN A 11 -19.69 -14.47 -3.00
CA GLN A 11 -19.82 -13.01 -3.08
C GLN A 11 -18.93 -12.39 -2.01
N TYR A 12 -17.75 -11.94 -2.44
CA TYR A 12 -16.88 -11.11 -1.63
C TYR A 12 -17.56 -9.74 -1.37
N PRO A 13 -17.34 -9.12 -0.20
CA PRO A 13 -17.77 -7.75 0.06
C PRO A 13 -17.37 -6.83 -1.10
N VAL A 14 -18.26 -5.91 -1.48
CA VAL A 14 -18.13 -5.01 -2.65
C VAL A 14 -16.89 -4.09 -2.59
N HIS A 15 -16.15 -4.09 -1.47
CA HIS A 15 -14.94 -3.29 -1.24
C HIS A 15 -13.69 -4.10 -0.85
N THR A 16 -13.78 -5.42 -0.79
CA THR A 16 -12.58 -6.25 -0.69
C THR A 16 -12.16 -6.59 -2.11
N ASN A 17 -11.11 -5.93 -2.60
CA ASN A 17 -10.43 -6.32 -3.84
C ASN A 17 -10.29 -7.83 -3.84
N THR A 18 -11.00 -8.46 -4.77
CA THR A 18 -10.98 -9.90 -5.00
C THR A 18 -9.54 -10.28 -5.23
N PHE A 19 -8.98 -11.13 -4.37
CA PHE A 19 -7.66 -11.72 -4.59
C PHE A 19 -7.61 -12.29 -6.01
N ALA A 20 -6.94 -11.64 -6.97
CA ALA A 20 -6.78 -12.27 -8.26
C ALA A 20 -5.75 -13.39 -8.10
N ILE A 21 -6.10 -14.57 -8.62
CA ILE A 21 -5.19 -15.71 -8.61
C ILE A 21 -3.99 -15.34 -9.49
N PRO A 22 -2.74 -15.38 -8.98
CA PRO A 22 -1.57 -15.01 -9.76
C PRO A 22 -1.49 -15.83 -11.06
N LYS A 23 -1.22 -15.14 -12.18
CA LYS A 23 -1.07 -15.78 -13.50
C LYS A 23 0.28 -16.47 -13.69
N ASP A 24 1.30 -16.00 -12.99
CA ASP A 24 2.63 -16.63 -12.96
C ASP A 24 2.56 -17.96 -12.21
N SER A 25 3.09 -19.03 -12.81
CA SER A 25 3.06 -20.38 -12.24
C SER A 25 3.80 -20.49 -10.91
N LEU A 26 4.89 -19.75 -10.73
CA LEU A 26 5.67 -19.79 -9.48
C LEU A 26 4.91 -19.10 -8.35
N LEU A 27 4.37 -17.90 -8.61
CA LEU A 27 3.52 -17.21 -7.64
C LEU A 27 2.23 -17.97 -7.35
N LYS A 28 1.69 -18.70 -8.32
CA LYS A 28 0.49 -19.52 -8.11
C LYS A 28 0.75 -20.67 -7.13
N GLN A 29 1.90 -21.33 -7.21
CA GLN A 29 2.29 -22.36 -6.23
C GLN A 29 2.39 -21.78 -4.82
N VAL A 30 3.01 -20.61 -4.69
CA VAL A 30 3.13 -19.91 -3.39
C VAL A 30 1.75 -19.49 -2.88
N TYR A 31 0.92 -18.91 -3.75
CA TYR A 31 -0.46 -18.53 -3.44
C TYR A 31 -1.28 -19.73 -2.95
N ASP A 32 -1.17 -20.89 -3.60
CA ASP A 32 -1.90 -22.08 -3.18
C ASP A 32 -1.49 -22.60 -1.80
N VAL A 33 -0.23 -22.38 -1.40
CA VAL A 33 0.27 -22.75 -0.06
C VAL A 33 -0.18 -21.77 1.02
N TYR A 34 -0.19 -20.46 0.71
CA TYR A 34 -0.45 -19.41 1.70
C TYR A 34 -1.86 -18.83 1.67
N LYS A 35 -2.72 -19.24 0.72
CA LYS A 35 -4.10 -18.75 0.65
C LYS A 35 -4.85 -19.06 1.95
N PRO A 36 -5.60 -18.10 2.51
CA PRO A 36 -6.41 -18.36 3.68
C PRO A 36 -7.46 -19.43 3.37
N THR A 37 -7.61 -20.42 4.25
CA THR A 37 -8.71 -21.39 4.11
C THR A 37 -10.05 -20.70 4.36
N PRO A 38 -11.15 -21.16 3.74
CA PRO A 38 -12.49 -20.58 3.93
C PRO A 38 -12.94 -20.52 5.40
N HIS A 39 -12.35 -21.35 6.25
CA HIS A 39 -12.61 -21.36 7.69
C HIS A 39 -12.03 -20.13 8.41
N ILE A 40 -10.89 -19.59 7.95
CA ILE A 40 -10.23 -18.42 8.55
C ILE A 40 -11.12 -17.18 8.45
N PHE A 41 -11.80 -16.98 7.32
CA PHE A 41 -12.75 -15.87 7.14
C PHE A 41 -13.99 -15.96 8.05
N LYS A 42 -14.26 -17.13 8.64
CA LYS A 42 -15.37 -17.32 9.60
C LYS A 42 -14.93 -17.12 11.06
N LEU A 43 -13.64 -16.86 11.31
CA LEU A 43 -13.14 -16.59 12.66
C LEU A 43 -13.65 -15.23 13.15
N LYS A 44 -14.07 -15.19 14.42
CA LYS A 44 -14.49 -13.93 15.08
C LYS A 44 -13.37 -12.89 15.17
N SER A 45 -12.11 -13.30 15.14
CA SER A 45 -10.96 -12.38 15.08
C SER A 45 -10.88 -11.62 13.76
N GLU A 46 -11.39 -12.21 12.69
CA GLU A 46 -11.43 -11.61 11.35
C GLU A 46 -12.71 -10.78 11.13
N SER A 47 -13.76 -11.04 11.92
CA SER A 47 -14.99 -10.25 11.86
C SER A 47 -14.74 -8.83 12.36
N GLY A 48 -14.73 -7.87 11.44
CA GLY A 48 -14.48 -6.45 11.73
C GLY A 48 -13.08 -5.96 11.35
N ARG A 49 -12.27 -6.79 10.70
CA ARG A 49 -10.98 -6.36 10.16
C ARG A 49 -11.21 -5.36 9.02
N THR A 50 -10.69 -4.14 9.18
CA THR A 50 -10.82 -3.05 8.18
C THR A 50 -9.62 -2.93 7.26
N VAL A 51 -8.51 -3.60 7.61
CA VAL A 51 -7.25 -3.57 6.88
C VAL A 51 -6.77 -4.99 6.66
N PHE A 52 -6.69 -5.35 5.38
CA PHE A 52 -6.23 -6.66 4.93
C PHE A 52 -4.86 -6.48 4.28
N ALA A 53 -3.83 -7.16 4.78
CA ALA A 53 -2.45 -7.03 4.28
C ALA A 53 -2.35 -7.46 2.79
N GLU A 54 -3.25 -8.35 2.39
CA GLU A 54 -3.50 -8.85 1.06
C GLU A 54 -4.16 -7.85 0.09
N ALA A 55 -4.91 -6.85 0.56
CA ALA A 55 -5.55 -5.84 -0.29
C ALA A 55 -4.52 -4.89 -0.94
N PHE A 56 -3.28 -4.93 -0.46
CA PHE A 56 -2.15 -4.12 -0.93
C PHE A 56 -1.35 -4.76 -2.07
N ILE A 57 -1.77 -5.94 -2.56
CA ILE A 57 -1.04 -6.65 -3.61
C ILE A 57 -1.46 -6.19 -5.02
N GLU A 58 -2.66 -5.61 -5.21
CA GLU A 58 -3.25 -5.49 -6.56
C GLU A 58 -3.90 -4.16 -6.97
N ASP A 59 -4.00 -3.14 -6.11
CA ASP A 59 -4.43 -1.82 -6.60
C ASP A 59 -3.22 -1.06 -7.13
N SER A 60 -3.14 -0.82 -8.44
CA SER A 60 -2.08 -0.02 -9.07
C SER A 60 -1.92 1.38 -8.47
N ASN A 61 -2.93 1.88 -7.75
CA ASN A 61 -2.87 3.16 -7.03
C ASN A 61 -2.32 3.01 -5.59
N LEU A 62 -2.44 1.84 -4.97
CA LEU A 62 -1.79 1.51 -3.70
C LEU A 62 -0.44 0.87 -4.01
N GLY A 63 0.63 1.63 -3.81
CA GLY A 63 2.00 1.12 -3.97
C GLY A 63 2.25 -0.14 -3.13
N THR A 64 3.39 -0.77 -3.35
CA THR A 64 3.78 -2.00 -2.65
C THR A 64 3.73 -1.84 -1.13
N LEU A 65 3.71 -2.94 -0.37
CA LEU A 65 3.82 -2.87 1.11
C LEU A 65 5.03 -2.03 1.56
N VAL A 66 6.14 -2.11 0.82
CA VAL A 66 7.34 -1.30 1.06
C VAL A 66 7.04 0.18 0.84
N ASP A 67 6.40 0.54 -0.28
CA ASP A 67 6.01 1.93 -0.54
C ASP A 67 5.11 2.47 0.57
N LEU A 68 4.09 1.73 0.97
CA LEU A 68 3.16 2.12 2.03
C LEU A 68 3.87 2.33 3.36
N SER A 69 4.81 1.44 3.69
CA SER A 69 5.64 1.56 4.89
C SER A 69 6.48 2.84 4.82
N VAL A 70 7.13 3.10 3.69
CA VAL A 70 7.89 4.34 3.45
C VAL A 70 6.98 5.58 3.58
N ARG A 71 5.76 5.55 3.03
CA ARG A 71 4.80 6.68 3.14
C ARG A 71 4.41 6.93 4.59
N ALA A 72 4.12 5.86 5.34
CA ALA A 72 3.74 5.94 6.74
C ALA A 72 4.90 6.51 7.59
N LEU A 73 6.12 6.04 7.35
CA LEU A 73 7.32 6.52 8.02
C LEU A 73 7.60 7.99 7.71
N ALA A 74 7.49 8.40 6.44
CA ALA A 74 7.67 9.80 6.03
C ALA A 74 6.71 10.75 6.77
N ARG A 75 5.45 10.33 6.94
CA ARG A 75 4.44 11.13 7.66
C ARG A 75 4.66 11.16 9.18
N ALA A 76 5.19 10.08 9.75
CA ALA A 76 5.35 9.95 11.21
C ALA A 76 6.65 10.55 11.75
N PHE A 77 7.76 10.39 11.02
CA PHE A 77 9.10 10.76 11.49
C PHE A 77 9.64 12.05 10.87
N GLY A 78 8.91 12.64 9.93
CA GLY A 78 9.20 13.96 9.39
C GLY A 78 9.99 13.96 8.09
N PRO A 79 10.56 15.13 7.72
CA PRO A 79 11.05 15.41 6.37
C PRO A 79 12.30 14.61 5.99
N ASP A 80 13.13 14.24 6.96
CA ASP A 80 14.38 13.53 6.71
C ASP A 80 14.13 12.02 6.57
N PRO A 81 14.59 11.40 5.47
CA PRO A 81 14.45 9.97 5.30
C PRO A 81 15.31 9.23 6.33
N LEU A 82 14.72 8.21 6.95
CA LEU A 82 15.47 7.30 7.81
C LEU A 82 16.60 6.63 7.02
N PRO A 83 17.72 6.20 7.64
CA PRO A 83 18.85 5.59 6.94
C PRO A 83 18.48 4.43 6.02
N MET A 84 17.50 3.61 6.43
CA MET A 84 16.98 2.48 5.66
C MET A 84 16.17 2.88 4.40
N ILE A 85 15.63 4.10 4.39
CA ILE A 85 14.94 4.70 3.24
C ILE A 85 15.96 5.39 2.34
N ALA A 86 16.92 6.09 2.95
CA ALA A 86 17.98 6.82 2.25
C ALA A 86 18.93 5.92 1.43
N SER A 87 19.02 4.63 1.76
CA SER A 87 19.88 3.67 1.04
C SER A 87 19.37 3.30 -0.35
N ASP A 88 18.08 3.50 -0.64
CA ASP A 88 17.47 3.17 -1.94
C ASP A 88 16.86 4.43 -2.60
N PRO A 89 17.35 4.84 -3.78
CA PRO A 89 16.80 6.00 -4.50
C PRO A 89 15.29 5.93 -4.77
N SER A 90 14.73 4.73 -4.95
CA SER A 90 13.29 4.55 -5.19
C SER A 90 12.47 4.85 -3.93
N HIS A 91 12.93 4.42 -2.76
CA HIS A 91 12.30 4.71 -1.48
C HIS A 91 12.43 6.19 -1.11
N VAL A 92 13.58 6.81 -1.39
CA VAL A 92 13.77 8.26 -1.19
C VAL A 92 12.74 9.06 -1.99
N LYS A 93 12.48 8.65 -3.23
CA LYS A 93 11.45 9.28 -4.07
C LYS A 93 10.06 9.12 -3.45
N THR A 94 9.69 7.91 -3.04
CA THR A 94 8.41 7.66 -2.36
C THR A 94 8.28 8.43 -1.05
N HIS A 95 9.36 8.60 -0.29
CA HIS A 95 9.40 9.36 0.96
C HIS A 95 9.06 10.84 0.72
N TYR A 96 9.79 11.52 -0.16
CA TYR A 96 9.53 12.93 -0.47
C TYR A 96 8.16 13.15 -1.15
N ASP A 97 7.67 12.18 -1.92
CA ASP A 97 6.31 12.20 -2.47
C ASP A 97 5.23 11.95 -1.41
N SER A 98 5.60 11.47 -0.23
CA SER A 98 4.66 11.20 0.86
C SER A 98 4.64 12.29 1.92
N LEU A 99 5.63 13.19 1.91
CA LEU A 99 5.68 14.33 2.80
C LEU A 99 4.47 15.23 2.62
N ASP A 100 3.98 15.72 3.75
CA ASP A 100 2.85 16.63 3.79
C ASP A 100 3.26 18.01 3.25
N VAL A 101 2.49 18.52 2.29
CA VAL A 101 2.74 19.82 1.66
C VAL A 101 2.35 20.99 2.57
N GLU A 102 1.56 20.72 3.62
CA GLU A 102 1.16 21.71 4.61
C GLU A 102 2.12 21.84 5.79
N MET A 103 3.23 21.08 5.79
CA MET A 103 4.28 21.23 6.80
C MET A 103 4.82 22.68 6.87
N PRO A 104 5.23 23.16 8.05
CA PRO A 104 5.82 24.48 8.19
C PRO A 104 7.11 24.61 7.35
N LEU A 105 7.23 25.68 6.57
CA LEU A 105 8.39 25.91 5.69
C LEU A 105 9.73 25.95 6.46
N LYS A 106 9.70 26.40 7.71
CA LYS A 106 10.86 26.41 8.62
C LYS A 106 11.42 25.02 8.91
N ASP A 107 10.64 23.96 8.71
CA ASP A 107 11.04 22.58 8.95
C ASP A 107 11.40 21.87 7.63
N CYS A 108 11.26 22.56 6.48
CA CYS A 108 11.44 21.98 5.16
C CYS A 108 12.54 22.65 4.32
N TYR A 109 13.13 23.76 4.79
CA TYR A 109 14.07 24.58 4.00
C TYR A 109 15.33 23.82 3.56
N HIS A 110 15.70 22.77 4.29
CA HIS A 110 16.88 21.94 3.99
C HIS A 110 16.60 20.85 2.95
N ILE A 111 15.32 20.64 2.58
CA ILE A 111 14.94 19.66 1.57
C ILE A 111 15.36 20.17 0.18
N SER A 112 16.25 19.46 -0.49
CA SER A 112 16.71 19.77 -1.86
C SER A 112 15.89 19.07 -2.95
N ASN A 113 14.82 18.35 -2.59
CA ASN A 113 14.03 17.58 -3.53
C ASN A 113 13.09 18.48 -4.36
N ASP A 114 13.37 18.64 -5.65
CA ASP A 114 12.56 19.44 -6.58
C ASP A 114 11.08 19.03 -6.64
N ARG A 115 10.79 17.72 -6.55
CA ARG A 115 9.43 17.22 -6.70
C ARG A 115 8.56 17.58 -5.50
N PHE A 116 9.12 17.51 -4.29
CA PHE A 116 8.47 18.02 -3.08
C PHE A 116 8.10 19.49 -3.23
N TRP A 117 9.05 20.35 -3.62
CA TRP A 117 8.79 21.78 -3.79
C TRP A 117 7.77 22.11 -4.87
N LYS A 118 7.78 21.38 -5.99
CA LYS A 118 6.72 21.52 -7.03
C LYS A 118 5.34 21.26 -6.44
N ARG A 119 5.18 20.23 -5.60
CA ARG A 119 3.90 19.94 -4.94
C ARG A 119 3.51 21.04 -3.95
N VAL A 120 4.46 21.53 -3.15
CA VAL A 120 4.21 22.63 -2.20
C VAL A 120 3.75 23.88 -2.94
N VAL A 121 4.42 24.25 -4.03
CA VAL A 121 4.03 25.41 -4.86
C VAL A 121 2.65 25.21 -5.45
N LEU A 122 2.34 24.04 -6.01
CA LEU A 122 1.02 23.73 -6.57
C LEU A 122 -0.09 23.75 -5.51
N ALA A 123 0.19 23.27 -4.30
CA ALA A 123 -0.78 23.27 -3.20
C ALA A 123 -1.03 24.68 -2.65
N LYS A 124 0.03 25.47 -2.50
CA LYS A 124 -0.03 26.82 -1.88
C LYS A 124 -0.27 27.96 -2.87
N SER A 125 -0.17 27.71 -4.18
CA SER A 125 -0.53 28.64 -5.24
C SER A 125 -1.86 28.17 -5.83
N PRO A 126 -3.01 28.55 -5.24
CA PRO A 126 -4.30 28.23 -5.83
C PRO A 126 -4.31 28.80 -7.25
N VAL A 127 -4.73 27.96 -8.20
CA VAL A 127 -4.93 28.36 -9.59
C VAL A 127 -5.86 29.58 -9.58
N GLN A 128 -5.36 30.73 -10.06
CA GLN A 128 -6.19 31.90 -10.36
C GLN A 128 -7.07 31.65 -11.58
#